data_AF-A0A433KFR4-F1
#
_entry.id   AF-A0A433KFR4-F1
#
_cell.length_a   1.000
_cell.length_b   1.000
_cell.length_c   1.000
_cell.angle_alpha   90.00
_cell.angle_beta   90.00
_cell.angle_gamma   90.00
#
_symmetry.space_group_name_H-M   'P 1'
#
loop_
_entity.id
_entity.type
_entity.pdbx_description
1 polymer ?
#
loop_
_entity_poly.entity_id
_entity_poly.type
_entity_poly.pdbx_seq_one_letter_code
_entity_poly.pdbx_strand_id
1 'polypeptide(L)'
;MIITRESLTQAANSGQPLDHLTAGQTWAAHTLCVPPERLQKPLASHIAALLDSVERKARREFFGGIERGDTDAMVARAYDEQHPPFLRLPILETLREGMNEHFPELKPAGYNDQGQPVYALADIAQALDTSEDELLEHAEQRGMLDQLRKTPAPHRVH
;
A
#
# COMPACT_ATOMS: atom_id res chain seq x y z
N MET A 1 -27.50 -2.53 2.38
CA MET A 1 -27.15 -1.10 2.64
C MET A 1 -27.30 -0.34 1.33
N ILE A 2 -27.64 0.95 1.32
CA ILE A 2 -27.67 1.74 0.07
C ILE A 2 -26.23 2.15 -0.25
N ILE A 3 -25.69 1.68 -1.37
CA ILE A 3 -24.39 2.16 -1.86
C ILE A 3 -24.55 3.62 -2.32
N THR A 4 -23.78 4.53 -1.73
CA THR A 4 -23.68 5.94 -2.15
C THR A 4 -22.35 6.20 -2.85
N ARG A 5 -22.26 7.29 -3.62
CA ARG A 5 -21.00 7.69 -4.26
C ARG A 5 -19.87 7.91 -3.26
N GLU A 6 -20.18 8.49 -2.11
CA GLU A 6 -19.22 8.72 -1.03
C GLU A 6 -18.71 7.40 -0.44
N SER A 7 -19.62 6.50 -0.06
CA SER A 7 -19.24 5.19 0.49
C SER A 7 -18.43 4.35 -0.50
N LEU A 8 -18.74 4.45 -1.81
CA LEU A 8 -18.01 3.78 -2.88
C LEU A 8 -16.58 4.33 -3.00
N THR A 9 -16.42 5.65 -3.04
CA THR A 9 -15.10 6.29 -3.12
C THR A 9 -14.25 5.95 -1.89
N GLN A 10 -14.82 6.04 -0.69
CA GLN A 10 -14.11 5.72 0.54
C GLN A 10 -13.63 4.26 0.56
N ALA A 11 -14.52 3.31 0.24
CA ALA A 11 -14.19 1.90 0.22
C ALA A 11 -13.15 1.56 -0.87
N ALA A 12 -13.27 2.16 -2.06
CA ALA A 12 -12.30 1.96 -3.14
C ALA A 12 -10.90 2.46 -2.78
N ASN A 13 -10.81 3.65 -2.17
CA ASN A 13 -9.54 4.26 -1.77
C ASN A 13 -8.88 3.54 -0.58
N SER A 14 -9.67 2.88 0.27
CA SER A 14 -9.19 2.08 1.41
C SER A 14 -9.02 0.59 1.09
N GLY A 15 -9.29 0.18 -0.16
CA GLY A 15 -9.18 -1.23 -0.57
C GLY A 15 -10.16 -2.16 0.15
N GLN A 16 -11.30 -1.65 0.58
CA GLN A 16 -12.29 -2.38 1.39
C GLN A 16 -13.48 -2.87 0.56
N PRO A 17 -14.10 -4.01 0.93
CA PRO A 17 -15.38 -4.42 0.36
C PRO A 17 -16.50 -3.44 0.77
N LEU A 18 -17.60 -3.42 0.00
CA LEU A 18 -18.75 -2.56 0.28
C LEU A 18 -20.06 -3.29 0.03
N ASP A 19 -20.84 -3.47 1.11
CA ASP A 19 -22.11 -4.21 1.13
C ASP A 19 -21.98 -5.63 0.57
N HIS A 20 -22.12 -5.81 -0.73
CA HIS A 20 -22.01 -7.10 -1.42
C HIS A 20 -20.96 -7.13 -2.52
N LEU A 21 -20.28 -6.02 -2.74
CA LEU A 21 -19.16 -5.94 -3.67
C LEU A 21 -17.88 -6.38 -2.94
N THR A 22 -17.08 -7.20 -3.61
CA THR A 22 -15.69 -7.46 -3.18
C THR A 22 -14.89 -6.17 -3.22
N ALA A 23 -13.76 -6.09 -2.52
CA ALA A 23 -12.88 -4.92 -2.58
C ALA A 23 -12.42 -4.59 -4.02
N GLY A 24 -12.16 -5.61 -4.84
CA GLY A 24 -11.81 -5.44 -6.24
C GLY A 24 -12.97 -4.94 -7.10
N GLN A 25 -14.19 -5.42 -6.85
CA GLN A 25 -15.40 -4.89 -7.51
C GLN A 25 -15.71 -3.45 -7.09
N THR A 26 -15.52 -3.10 -5.81
CA THR A 26 -15.65 -1.73 -5.30
C THR A 26 -14.68 -0.80 -6.02
N TRP A 27 -13.40 -1.19 -6.08
CA TRP A 27 -12.38 -0.45 -6.82
C TRP A 27 -12.74 -0.32 -8.31
N ALA A 28 -13.09 -1.42 -8.98
CA ALA A 28 -13.46 -1.42 -10.39
C ALA A 28 -14.66 -0.51 -10.67
N ALA A 29 -15.68 -0.53 -9.81
CA ALA A 29 -16.87 0.29 -9.94
C ALA A 29 -16.54 1.78 -9.77
N HIS A 30 -15.66 2.12 -8.82
CA HIS A 30 -15.16 3.48 -8.65
C HIS A 30 -14.33 3.95 -9.87
N THR A 31 -13.36 3.15 -10.32
CA THR A 31 -12.50 3.46 -11.49
C THR A 31 -13.30 3.65 -12.78
N LEU A 32 -14.36 2.86 -12.97
CA LEU A 32 -15.25 2.97 -14.13
C LEU A 32 -16.36 4.02 -13.96
N CYS A 33 -16.41 4.72 -12.83
CA CYS A 33 -17.47 5.68 -12.49
C CYS A 33 -18.88 5.08 -12.61
N VAL A 34 -19.08 3.83 -12.20
CA VAL A 34 -20.39 3.16 -12.28
C VAL A 34 -21.37 3.86 -11.33
N PRO A 35 -22.55 4.29 -11.81
CA PRO A 35 -23.57 4.92 -10.97
C PRO A 35 -24.00 3.99 -9.81
N PRO A 36 -24.10 4.48 -8.56
CA PRO A 36 -24.48 3.67 -7.41
C PRO A 36 -25.82 2.95 -7.55
N GLU A 37 -26.76 3.50 -8.32
CA GLU A 37 -28.07 2.91 -8.60
C GLU A 37 -27.94 1.58 -9.36
N ARG A 38 -26.89 1.45 -10.20
CA ARG A 38 -26.58 0.23 -10.95
C ARG A 38 -25.80 -0.80 -10.14
N LEU A 39 -25.34 -0.42 -8.95
CA LEU A 39 -24.61 -1.28 -8.02
C LEU A 39 -25.52 -1.84 -6.93
N GLN A 40 -26.79 -1.43 -6.85
CA GLN A 40 -27.73 -1.96 -5.86
C GLN A 40 -28.08 -3.42 -6.19
N LYS A 41 -28.43 -4.20 -5.16
CA LYS A 41 -28.96 -5.55 -5.38
C LYS A 41 -30.36 -5.52 -6.01
N PRO A 42 -30.68 -6.48 -6.90
CA PRO A 42 -29.76 -7.44 -7.50
C PRO A 42 -28.84 -6.79 -8.55
N LEU A 43 -27.57 -7.16 -8.54
CA LEU A 43 -26.61 -6.65 -9.53
C LEU A 43 -26.92 -7.25 -10.90
N ALA A 44 -27.05 -6.40 -11.92
CA ALA A 44 -27.28 -6.89 -13.28
C ALA A 44 -26.08 -7.74 -13.74
N SER A 45 -26.35 -8.86 -14.42
CA SER A 45 -25.33 -9.86 -14.76
C SER A 45 -24.16 -9.29 -15.58
N HIS A 46 -24.43 -8.36 -16.51
CA HIS A 46 -23.41 -7.69 -17.29
C HIS A 46 -22.54 -6.73 -16.47
N ILE A 47 -23.10 -6.12 -15.41
CA ILE A 47 -22.32 -5.29 -14.48
C ILE A 47 -21.42 -6.16 -13.64
N ALA A 48 -21.93 -7.26 -13.07
CA ALA A 48 -21.12 -8.22 -12.34
C ALA A 48 -19.94 -8.72 -13.18
N ALA A 49 -20.21 -9.17 -14.41
CA ALA A 49 -19.18 -9.66 -15.33
C ALA A 49 -18.13 -8.60 -15.70
N LEU A 50 -18.55 -7.33 -15.84
CA LEU A 50 -17.64 -6.22 -16.12
C LEU A 50 -16.69 -5.97 -14.93
N LEU A 51 -17.23 -5.84 -13.72
CA LEU A 51 -16.45 -5.60 -12.51
C LEU A 51 -15.44 -6.74 -12.27
N ASP A 52 -15.89 -8.00 -12.41
CA ASP A 52 -15.02 -9.17 -12.29
C ASP A 52 -13.89 -9.18 -13.32
N SER A 53 -14.17 -8.74 -14.55
CA SER A 53 -13.16 -8.71 -15.61
C SER A 53 -12.09 -7.65 -15.35
N VAL A 54 -12.49 -6.50 -14.81
CA VAL A 54 -11.57 -5.41 -14.43
C VAL A 54 -10.72 -5.82 -13.22
N GLU A 55 -11.33 -6.41 -12.18
CA GLU A 55 -10.58 -6.94 -11.02
C GLU A 55 -9.55 -7.99 -11.49
N ARG A 56 -9.97 -8.93 -12.35
CA ARG A 56 -9.08 -9.98 -12.84
C ARG A 56 -7.93 -9.44 -13.69
N LYS A 57 -8.17 -8.38 -14.46
CA LYS A 57 -7.11 -7.67 -15.20
C LYS A 57 -6.11 -7.04 -14.24
N ALA A 58 -6.59 -6.30 -13.24
CA ALA A 58 -5.73 -5.65 -12.26
C ALA A 58 -4.88 -6.65 -11.46
N ARG A 59 -5.46 -7.78 -11.04
CA ARG A 59 -4.72 -8.87 -10.39
C ARG A 59 -3.61 -9.43 -11.29
N ARG A 60 -3.88 -9.65 -12.57
CA ARG A 60 -2.86 -10.14 -13.52
C ARG A 60 -1.72 -9.15 -13.70
N GLU A 61 -2.00 -7.85 -13.73
CA GLU A 61 -0.96 -6.82 -13.83
C GLU A 61 -0.15 -6.72 -12.54
N PHE A 62 -0.81 -6.82 -11.38
CA PHE A 62 -0.15 -6.74 -10.08
C PHE A 62 0.77 -7.95 -9.81
N PHE A 63 0.26 -9.17 -9.99
CA PHE A 63 1.02 -10.40 -9.73
C PHE A 63 1.85 -10.87 -10.93
N GLY A 64 1.60 -10.31 -12.12
CA GLY A 64 2.28 -10.71 -13.35
C GLY A 64 3.77 -10.39 -13.32
N GLY A 65 4.57 -11.36 -13.76
CA GLY A 65 6.03 -11.22 -13.86
C GLY A 65 6.78 -11.32 -12.53
N ILE A 66 6.09 -11.53 -11.40
CA ILE A 66 6.76 -11.77 -10.12
C ILE A 66 7.03 -13.26 -9.96
N GLU A 67 8.31 -13.63 -9.82
CA GLU A 67 8.71 -15.00 -9.60
C GLU A 67 8.32 -15.48 -8.19
N ARG A 68 8.12 -16.80 -8.05
CA ARG A 68 7.79 -17.37 -6.75
C ARG A 68 8.98 -17.21 -5.79
N GLY A 69 8.78 -16.46 -4.72
CA GLY A 69 9.83 -16.20 -3.72
C GLY A 69 10.57 -14.88 -3.92
N ASP A 70 10.28 -14.13 -5.00
CA ASP A 70 10.79 -12.78 -5.19
C ASP A 70 10.00 -11.79 -4.30
N THR A 71 10.38 -11.73 -3.03
CA THR A 71 9.77 -10.87 -2.03
C THR A 71 10.02 -9.40 -2.31
N ASP A 72 11.21 -9.05 -2.81
CA ASP A 72 11.61 -7.67 -3.06
C ASP A 72 10.76 -7.05 -4.16
N ALA A 73 10.52 -7.77 -5.26
CA ALA A 73 9.62 -7.31 -6.31
C ALA A 73 8.18 -7.17 -5.81
N MET A 74 7.70 -8.07 -4.96
CA MET A 74 6.35 -8.00 -4.39
C MET A 74 6.20 -6.79 -3.44
N VAL A 75 7.18 -6.55 -2.58
CA VAL A 75 7.21 -5.41 -1.66
C VAL A 75 7.26 -4.12 -2.47
N ALA A 76 8.14 -4.01 -3.47
CA ALA A 76 8.21 -2.85 -4.35
C ALA A 76 6.84 -2.58 -5.04
N ARG A 77 6.16 -3.63 -5.49
CA ARG A 77 4.81 -3.52 -6.10
C ARG A 77 3.75 -3.03 -5.12
N ALA A 78 3.84 -3.46 -3.86
CA ALA A 78 2.93 -3.02 -2.81
C ALA A 78 3.12 -1.52 -2.48
N TYR A 79 4.31 -0.95 -2.69
CA TYR A 79 4.59 0.48 -2.50
C TYR A 79 4.28 1.35 -3.74
N ASP A 80 4.17 0.80 -4.95
CA ASP A 80 3.79 1.55 -6.17
C ASP A 80 2.30 1.96 -6.23
N GLU A 81 2.01 3.24 -5.96
CA GLU A 81 0.65 3.80 -5.81
C GLU A 81 -0.21 3.72 -7.07
N GLN A 82 0.38 3.38 -8.22
CA GLN A 82 -0.37 3.15 -9.45
C GLN A 82 -1.21 1.86 -9.39
N HIS A 83 -0.87 0.94 -8.49
CA HIS A 83 -1.63 -0.28 -8.28
C HIS A 83 -2.86 -0.09 -7.38
N PRO A 84 -3.89 -0.95 -7.50
CA PRO A 84 -5.09 -0.82 -6.69
C PRO A 84 -4.84 -1.00 -5.18
N PRO A 85 -5.48 -0.18 -4.32
CA PRO A 85 -5.34 -0.28 -2.86
C PRO A 85 -5.68 -1.67 -2.31
N PHE A 86 -6.70 -2.35 -2.84
CA PHE A 86 -7.12 -3.67 -2.36
C PHE A 86 -6.08 -4.78 -2.59
N LEU A 87 -5.07 -4.53 -3.44
CA LEU A 87 -3.95 -5.46 -3.66
C LEU A 87 -2.71 -5.05 -2.86
N ARG A 88 -2.43 -3.74 -2.79
CA ARG A 88 -1.29 -3.19 -2.07
C ARG A 88 -1.43 -3.25 -0.56
N LEU A 89 -2.55 -2.72 -0.03
CA LEU A 89 -2.71 -2.43 1.39
C LEU A 89 -2.63 -3.68 2.29
N PRO A 90 -3.20 -4.84 1.92
CA PRO A 90 -3.04 -6.05 2.75
C PRO A 90 -1.58 -6.46 2.92
N ILE A 91 -0.76 -6.32 1.87
CA ILE A 91 0.68 -6.63 1.95
C ILE A 91 1.38 -5.63 2.87
N LEU A 92 1.11 -4.34 2.69
CA LEU A 92 1.69 -3.29 3.55
C LEU A 92 1.27 -3.44 5.02
N GLU A 93 0.04 -3.88 5.28
CA GLU A 93 -0.44 -4.18 6.62
C GLU A 93 0.33 -5.34 7.25
N THR A 94 0.50 -6.45 6.53
CA THR A 94 1.31 -7.59 6.99
C THR A 94 2.78 -7.20 7.22
N LEU A 95 3.37 -6.38 6.35
CA LEU A 95 4.73 -5.85 6.55
C LEU A 95 4.81 -5.01 7.82
N ARG A 96 3.83 -4.12 8.04
CA ARG A 96 3.77 -3.30 9.25
C ARG A 96 3.62 -4.14 10.52
N GLU A 97 2.80 -5.18 10.48
CA GLU A 97 2.65 -6.14 11.59
C GLU A 97 3.99 -6.83 11.89
N GLY A 98 4.68 -7.35 10.86
CA GLY A 98 5.99 -7.97 11.02
C GLY A 98 7.05 -7.01 11.56
N MET A 99 7.05 -5.74 11.11
CA MET A 99 7.93 -4.72 11.66
C MET A 99 7.65 -4.45 13.14
N ASN A 100 6.38 -4.38 13.55
CA ASN A 100 6.01 -4.18 14.95
C ASN A 100 6.35 -5.40 15.83
N GLU A 101 6.27 -6.61 15.28
CA GLU A 101 6.59 -7.85 15.99
C GLU A 101 8.10 -8.02 16.18
N HIS A 102 8.89 -7.76 15.14
CA HIS A 102 10.33 -8.02 15.15
C HIS A 102 11.19 -6.82 15.57
N PHE A 103 10.68 -5.59 15.41
CA PHE A 103 11.38 -4.35 15.77
C PHE A 103 10.49 -3.42 16.61
N PRO A 104 9.97 -3.88 17.78
CA PRO A 104 9.00 -3.13 18.58
C PRO A 104 9.53 -1.79 19.14
N GLU A 105 10.86 -1.66 19.23
CA GLU A 105 11.53 -0.45 19.73
C GLU A 105 11.78 0.59 18.62
N LEU A 106 11.71 0.19 17.34
CA LEU A 106 11.94 1.07 16.21
C LEU A 106 10.72 1.97 15.96
N LYS A 107 10.77 3.19 16.50
CA LYS A 107 9.70 4.19 16.39
C LYS A 107 10.04 5.27 15.38
N PRO A 108 9.05 5.86 14.70
CA PRO A 108 9.28 7.03 13.87
C PRO A 108 9.86 8.18 14.72
N ALA A 109 10.95 8.77 14.26
CA ALA A 109 11.52 10.01 14.81
C ALA A 109 10.66 11.23 14.45
N GLY A 110 9.80 11.11 13.43
CA GLY A 110 8.76 12.06 13.07
C GLY A 110 8.06 11.66 11.78
N TYR A 111 7.42 12.63 11.13
CA TYR A 111 6.73 12.44 9.86
C TYR A 111 7.20 13.48 8.85
N ASN A 112 7.25 13.10 7.57
CA ASN A 112 7.51 14.03 6.48
C ASN A 112 6.23 14.81 6.09
N ASP A 113 6.35 15.73 5.12
CA ASP A 113 5.24 16.56 4.62
C ASP A 113 4.07 15.75 4.03
N GLN A 114 4.32 14.48 3.69
CA GLN A 114 3.32 13.55 3.16
C GLN A 114 2.66 12.71 4.28
N GLY A 115 3.01 12.96 5.54
CA GLY A 115 2.53 12.19 6.69
C GLY A 115 3.12 10.78 6.77
N GLN A 116 4.22 10.50 6.07
CA GLN A 116 4.91 9.21 6.13
C GLN A 116 5.91 9.21 7.29
N PRO A 117 6.04 8.09 8.03
CA PRO A 117 6.98 7.99 9.14
C PRO A 117 8.43 8.08 8.64
N VAL A 118 9.23 8.84 9.36
CA VAL A 118 10.68 8.96 9.17
C VAL A 118 11.36 8.43 10.41
N TYR A 119 12.36 7.58 10.23
CA TYR A 119 13.10 6.93 11.31
C TYR A 119 14.49 7.52 11.41
N ALA A 120 15.04 7.63 12.63
CA ALA A 120 16.42 8.05 12.79
C ALA A 120 17.36 6.94 12.33
N LEU A 121 18.44 7.30 11.64
CA LEU A 121 19.41 6.32 11.14
C LEU A 121 20.03 5.51 12.29
N ALA A 122 20.33 6.16 13.41
CA ALA A 122 20.80 5.52 14.65
C ALA A 122 19.82 4.46 15.17
N ASP A 123 18.52 4.74 15.17
CA ASP A 123 17.50 3.80 15.66
C ASP A 123 17.38 2.58 14.72
N ILE A 124 17.51 2.81 13.40
CA ILE A 124 17.56 1.72 12.41
C ILE A 124 18.82 0.87 12.62
N ALA A 125 19.98 1.50 12.81
CA ALA A 125 21.25 0.81 13.04
C ALA A 125 21.18 -0.06 14.31
N GLN A 126 20.66 0.50 15.40
CA GLN A 126 20.43 -0.22 16.65
C GLN A 126 19.46 -1.40 16.44
N ALA A 127 18.35 -1.19 15.75
CA ALA A 127 17.34 -2.24 15.51
C ALA A 127 17.90 -3.40 14.66
N LEU A 128 18.84 -3.13 13.76
CA LEU A 128 19.46 -4.11 12.88
C LEU A 128 20.78 -4.69 13.41
N ASP A 129 21.21 -4.31 14.62
CA ASP A 129 22.49 -4.71 15.23
C ASP A 129 23.70 -4.41 14.31
N THR A 130 23.72 -3.21 13.74
CA THR A 130 24.74 -2.72 12.78
C THR A 130 25.14 -1.28 13.10
N SER A 131 26.14 -0.73 12.41
CA SER A 131 26.56 0.67 12.56
C SER A 131 25.91 1.61 11.55
N GLU A 132 25.81 2.90 11.88
CA GLU A 132 25.34 3.92 10.92
C GLU A 132 26.23 4.00 9.68
N ASP A 133 27.55 3.81 9.85
CA ASP A 133 28.52 3.83 8.76
C ASP A 133 28.30 2.66 7.78
N GLU A 134 28.02 1.46 8.29
CA GLU A 134 27.68 0.29 7.45
C GLU A 134 26.37 0.51 6.67
N LEU A 135 25.35 1.12 7.31
CA LEU A 135 24.10 1.47 6.62
C LEU A 135 24.33 2.51 5.51
N LEU A 136 25.17 3.52 5.76
CA LEU A 136 25.52 4.54 4.77
C LEU A 136 26.30 3.95 3.61
N GLU A 137 27.27 3.06 3.87
CA GLU A 137 28.03 2.37 2.83
C GLU A 137 27.11 1.50 1.96
N HIS A 138 26.20 0.75 2.57
CA HIS A 138 25.19 -0.03 1.84
C HIS A 138 24.26 0.87 1.01
N ALA A 139 23.87 2.03 1.52
CA ALA A 139 23.07 2.99 0.77
C ALA A 139 23.85 3.61 -0.40
N GLU A 140 25.16 3.81 -0.26
CA GLU A 140 26.04 4.28 -1.34
C GLU A 140 26.10 3.26 -2.48
N GLN A 141 26.34 2.00 -2.13
CA GLN A 141 26.39 0.88 -3.08
C GLN A 141 25.08 0.72 -3.85
N ARG A 142 23.95 1.11 -3.25
CA ARG A 142 22.62 1.09 -3.87
C ARG A 142 22.19 2.42 -4.52
N GLY A 143 23.05 3.44 -4.53
CA GLY A 143 22.74 4.76 -5.10
C GLY A 143 21.64 5.54 -4.35
N MET A 144 21.37 5.18 -3.09
CA MET A 144 20.32 5.76 -2.25
C MET A 144 20.82 6.87 -1.33
N LEU A 145 22.11 7.19 -1.38
CA LEU A 145 22.77 8.08 -0.42
C LEU A 145 22.18 9.52 -0.42
N ASP A 146 21.75 9.98 -1.59
CA ASP A 146 21.07 11.27 -1.73
C ASP A 146 19.68 11.31 -1.08
N GLN A 147 18.99 10.17 -0.98
CA GLN A 147 17.67 10.09 -0.33
C GLN A 147 17.80 10.14 1.19
N LEU A 148 18.81 9.46 1.75
CA LEU A 148 19.12 9.53 3.19
C LEU A 148 19.52 10.95 3.61
N ARG A 149 20.34 11.64 2.79
CA ARG A 149 20.80 13.01 3.09
C ARG A 149 19.74 14.09 2.88
N LYS A 150 18.74 13.86 2.01
CA LYS A 150 17.65 14.81 1.71
C LYS A 150 16.40 14.62 2.56
N THR A 151 16.38 13.64 3.46
CA THR A 151 15.25 13.45 4.37
C THR A 151 15.12 14.72 5.23
N PRO A 152 14.00 15.47 5.15
CA PRO A 152 13.83 16.69 5.92
C PRO A 152 13.98 16.37 7.42
N ALA A 153 14.50 17.33 8.19
CA ALA A 153 14.53 17.19 9.64
C ALA A 153 13.10 16.86 10.12
N PRO A 154 12.89 15.74 10.82
CA PRO A 154 11.56 15.31 11.20
C PRO A 154 10.85 16.42 11.97
N HIS A 155 9.58 16.67 11.68
CA HIS A 155 8.73 17.41 12.58
C HIS A 155 8.64 16.59 13.88
N ARG A 156 9.41 16.99 14.89
CA ARG A 156 9.46 16.31 16.19
C ARG A 156 8.08 16.40 16.83
N VAL A 157 7.55 15.25 17.22
CA VAL A 157 6.40 15.18 18.10
C VAL A 157 6.92 15.42 19.52
N HIS A 158 6.45 16.50 20.16
CA HIS A 158 6.71 16.80 21.56
C HIS A 158 5.84 15.95 22.49
#